data_AF-A0A101C7B9-F1
#
_entry.id   AF-A0A101C7B9-F1
#
_cell.length_a   1.000
_cell.length_b   1.000
_cell.length_c   1.000
_cell.angle_alpha   90.00
_cell.angle_beta   90.00
_cell.angle_gamma   90.00
#
_symmetry.space_group_name_H-M   'P 1'
#
loop_
_entity.id
_entity.type
_entity.pdbx_description
1 polymer ?
#
loop_
_entity_poly.entity_id
_entity_poly.type
_entity_poly.pdbx_seq_one_letter_code
_entity_poly.pdbx_strand_id
1 'polypeptide(L)'
;MKKYILIVLLFVNSQLILAQKLSFEDLTNTFELSYDELVINLKTKGYELFRKDVSSNGNETSYTFRLANRLNGAPSSLLFFNIYKYGKRGIFYNYQLQYTTTSLEEFKQFKTYLIDKKYKKSDDKKYITYSNGDYSVEFEIIKITSTLNSYKISITNYTIGTILLEILADKIFNQ
;
A
#
# COMPACT_ATOMS: atom_id res chain seq x y z
N MET A 1 -31.63 -42.60 -10.98
CA MET A 1 -31.53 -41.18 -10.59
C MET A 1 -30.36 -40.92 -9.62
N LYS A 2 -29.09 -41.14 -10.02
CA LYS A 2 -27.91 -40.88 -9.15
C LYS A 2 -26.62 -40.59 -9.93
N LYS A 3 -26.64 -39.75 -10.97
CA LYS A 3 -25.40 -39.42 -11.73
C LYS A 3 -25.19 -37.94 -12.07
N TYR A 4 -26.06 -37.03 -11.61
CA TYR A 4 -25.96 -35.60 -11.97
C TYR A 4 -25.59 -34.65 -10.82
N ILE A 5 -25.31 -35.15 -9.62
CA ILE A 5 -25.06 -34.29 -8.44
C ILE A 5 -23.57 -33.95 -8.25
N LEU A 6 -22.64 -34.64 -8.91
CA LEU A 6 -21.20 -34.45 -8.64
C LEU A 6 -20.53 -33.32 -9.46
N ILE A 7 -21.16 -32.81 -10.53
CA ILE A 7 -20.53 -31.79 -11.39
C ILE A 7 -20.85 -30.36 -10.92
N VAL A 8 -21.93 -30.15 -10.17
CA VAL A 8 -22.31 -28.82 -9.67
C VAL A 8 -21.50 -28.41 -8.42
N LEU A 9 -20.96 -29.37 -7.66
CA LEU A 9 -20.14 -29.10 -6.47
C LEU A 9 -18.67 -28.76 -6.77
N LEU A 10 -18.18 -28.99 -7.99
CA LEU A 10 -16.81 -28.67 -8.39
C LEU A 10 -16.62 -27.23 -8.87
N PHE A 11 -17.69 -26.45 -9.00
CA PHE A 11 -17.63 -25.03 -9.41
C PHE A 11 -17.62 -24.03 -8.23
N VAL A 12 -17.62 -24.50 -6.98
CA VAL A 12 -17.81 -23.60 -5.81
C VAL A 12 -16.50 -23.05 -5.23
N ASN A 13 -15.32 -23.52 -5.62
CA ASN A 13 -14.07 -23.11 -4.94
C ASN A 13 -12.94 -22.54 -5.82
N SER A 14 -13.14 -22.39 -7.13
CA SER A 14 -12.23 -21.57 -7.93
C SER A 14 -12.79 -20.15 -8.01
N GLN A 15 -12.78 -19.42 -6.89
CA GLN A 15 -12.85 -17.97 -6.99
C GLN A 15 -11.61 -17.54 -7.77
N LEU A 16 -11.80 -17.29 -9.07
CA LEU A 16 -10.91 -16.45 -9.85
C LEU A 16 -10.93 -15.10 -9.13
N ILE A 17 -10.00 -14.91 -8.19
CA ILE A 17 -9.74 -13.61 -7.60
C ILE A 17 -9.19 -12.77 -8.74
N LEU A 18 -10.10 -12.11 -9.45
CA LEU A 18 -9.74 -11.08 -10.40
C LEU A 18 -9.09 -9.96 -9.59
N ALA A 19 -7.80 -9.79 -9.84
CA ALA A 19 -6.98 -8.72 -9.28
C ALA A 19 -7.74 -7.38 -9.29
N GLN A 20 -8.05 -6.86 -8.11
CA GLN A 20 -8.75 -5.59 -7.98
C GLN A 20 -7.74 -4.45 -7.94
N LYS A 21 -8.00 -3.42 -8.76
CA LYS A 21 -7.33 -2.12 -8.62
C LYS A 21 -7.64 -1.56 -7.23
N LEU A 22 -6.65 -1.02 -6.55
CA LEU A 22 -6.84 -0.43 -5.22
C LEU A 22 -7.24 1.03 -5.35
N SER A 23 -8.36 1.39 -4.74
CA SER A 23 -8.76 2.78 -4.58
C SER A 23 -7.90 3.49 -3.52
N PHE A 24 -7.99 4.82 -3.45
CA PHE A 24 -7.34 5.56 -2.37
C PHE A 24 -7.82 5.12 -0.99
N GLU A 25 -9.12 4.86 -0.85
CA GLU A 25 -9.73 4.37 0.38
C GLU A 25 -9.22 2.98 0.77
N ASP A 26 -9.10 2.06 -0.20
CA ASP A 26 -8.49 0.75 0.05
C ASP A 26 -7.06 0.87 0.59
N LEU A 27 -6.27 1.80 0.05
CA LEU A 27 -4.91 2.04 0.52
C LEU A 27 -4.90 2.66 1.91
N THR A 28 -5.71 3.69 2.19
CA THR A 28 -5.69 4.33 3.51
C THR A 28 -6.24 3.45 4.62
N ASN A 29 -7.21 2.57 4.32
CA ASN A 29 -7.73 1.61 5.30
C ASN A 29 -6.65 0.64 5.81
N THR A 30 -5.58 0.41 5.04
CA THR A 30 -4.47 -0.45 5.48
C THR A 30 -3.68 0.08 6.67
N PHE A 31 -3.77 1.38 6.98
CA PHE A 31 -3.09 1.97 8.13
C PHE A 31 -3.70 1.52 9.47
N GLU A 32 -4.95 1.06 9.46
CA GLU A 32 -5.69 0.64 10.65
C GLU A 32 -5.62 -0.88 10.89
N LEU A 33 -5.09 -1.64 9.93
CA LEU A 33 -5.02 -3.09 10.00
C LEU A 33 -3.80 -3.57 10.77
N SER A 34 -3.97 -4.62 11.56
CA SER A 34 -2.83 -5.43 12.01
C SER A 34 -2.15 -6.10 10.81
N TYR A 35 -0.94 -6.61 11.02
CA TYR A 35 -0.21 -7.29 9.95
C TYR A 35 -0.98 -8.48 9.36
N ASP A 36 -1.60 -9.31 10.20
CA ASP A 36 -2.33 -10.50 9.74
C ASP A 36 -3.59 -10.10 8.95
N GLU A 37 -4.30 -9.06 9.40
CA GLU A 37 -5.45 -8.50 8.69
C GLU A 37 -5.05 -7.87 7.36
N LEU A 38 -3.93 -7.14 7.32
CA LEU A 38 -3.37 -6.57 6.09
C LEU A 38 -3.07 -7.67 5.07
N VAL A 39 -2.40 -8.74 5.49
CA VAL A 39 -2.07 -9.87 4.61
C VAL A 39 -3.33 -10.51 4.05
N ILE A 40 -4.35 -10.74 4.90
CA ILE A 40 -5.62 -11.32 4.46
C ILE A 40 -6.34 -10.38 3.47
N ASN A 41 -6.44 -9.10 3.80
CA ASN A 41 -7.09 -8.08 2.97
C ASN A 41 -6.45 -7.97 1.57
N LEU A 42 -5.12 -7.94 1.51
CA LEU A 42 -4.40 -7.86 0.25
C LEU A 42 -4.54 -9.14 -0.58
N LYS A 43 -4.51 -10.31 0.06
CA LYS A 43 -4.74 -11.60 -0.61
C LYS A 43 -6.12 -11.71 -1.23
N THR A 44 -7.17 -11.29 -0.53
CA THR A 44 -8.54 -11.31 -1.09
C THR A 44 -8.69 -10.35 -2.27
N LYS A 45 -7.86 -9.32 -2.36
CA LYS A 45 -7.78 -8.38 -3.49
C LYS A 45 -6.83 -8.83 -4.62
N GLY A 46 -6.20 -10.00 -4.48
CA GLY A 46 -5.33 -10.60 -5.49
C GLY A 46 -3.87 -10.16 -5.42
N TYR A 47 -3.43 -9.60 -4.29
CA TYR A 47 -2.03 -9.29 -4.01
C TYR A 47 -1.37 -10.40 -3.18
N GLU A 48 -0.13 -10.72 -3.50
CA GLU A 48 0.67 -11.70 -2.77
C GLU A 48 1.92 -11.07 -2.17
N LEU A 49 2.37 -11.58 -1.03
CA LEU A 49 3.62 -11.15 -0.40
C LEU A 49 4.78 -11.54 -1.32
N PHE A 50 5.54 -10.54 -1.77
CA PHE A 50 6.69 -10.72 -2.64
C PHE A 50 8.00 -10.73 -1.87
N ARG A 51 8.15 -9.79 -0.93
CA ARG A 51 9.41 -9.59 -0.20
C ARG A 51 9.13 -9.07 1.21
N LYS A 52 9.97 -9.49 2.15
CA LYS A 52 10.03 -8.99 3.53
C LYS A 52 11.49 -8.67 3.86
N ASP A 53 11.74 -7.45 4.30
CA ASP A 53 13.06 -7.00 4.75
C ASP A 53 12.96 -6.47 6.17
N VAL A 54 13.88 -6.88 7.04
CA VAL A 54 13.94 -6.41 8.43
C VAL A 54 15.19 -5.55 8.59
N SER A 55 15.04 -4.36 9.17
CA SER A 55 16.18 -3.48 9.44
C SER A 55 17.19 -4.17 10.37
N SER A 56 18.45 -3.79 10.28
CA SER A 56 19.54 -4.38 11.08
C SER A 56 19.32 -4.27 12.60
N ASN A 57 18.60 -3.23 13.05
CA ASN A 57 18.24 -3.02 14.44
C ASN A 57 16.88 -3.65 14.84
N GLY A 58 16.18 -4.29 13.91
CA GLY A 58 14.90 -4.98 14.13
C GLY A 58 13.69 -4.07 14.40
N ASN A 59 13.83 -2.75 14.27
CA ASN A 59 12.79 -1.77 14.59
C ASN A 59 11.89 -1.43 13.40
N GLU A 60 12.31 -1.73 12.18
CA GLU A 60 11.56 -1.49 10.96
C GLU A 60 11.48 -2.79 10.16
N THR A 61 10.30 -3.08 9.64
CA THR A 61 10.11 -4.18 8.69
C THR A 61 9.38 -3.67 7.47
N SER A 62 10.01 -3.81 6.32
CA SER A 62 9.44 -3.47 5.03
C SER A 62 8.81 -4.70 4.40
N TYR A 63 7.59 -4.55 3.92
CA TYR A 63 6.85 -5.59 3.20
C TYR A 63 6.53 -5.10 1.80
N THR A 64 6.83 -5.91 0.80
CA THR A 64 6.43 -5.66 -0.58
C THR A 64 5.40 -6.69 -1.00
N PHE A 65 4.23 -6.24 -1.43
CA PHE A 65 3.21 -7.06 -2.06
C PHE A 65 3.15 -6.75 -3.54
N ARG A 66 2.79 -7.75 -4.34
CA ARG A 66 2.63 -7.61 -5.79
C ARG A 66 1.31 -8.21 -6.24
N LEU A 67 0.76 -7.71 -7.33
CA LEU A 67 -0.41 -8.32 -7.96
C LEU A 67 -0.08 -9.74 -8.46
N ALA A 68 -0.88 -10.73 -8.08
CA ALA A 68 -0.61 -12.15 -8.36
C ALA A 68 -0.78 -12.51 -9.85
N ASN A 69 -1.67 -11.81 -10.57
CA ASN A 69 -1.99 -12.14 -11.96
C ASN A 69 -0.97 -11.52 -12.93
N ARG A 70 0.16 -12.21 -13.12
CA ARG A 70 1.20 -11.86 -14.09
C ARG A 70 0.76 -12.23 -15.51
N LEU A 71 -0.12 -11.44 -16.11
CA LEU A 71 -0.30 -11.52 -17.56
C LEU A 71 0.90 -10.84 -18.25
N ASN A 72 1.80 -11.67 -18.78
CA ASN A 72 2.77 -11.31 -19.84
C ASN A 72 3.80 -10.21 -19.52
N GLY A 73 4.60 -10.39 -18.45
CA GLY A 73 5.87 -9.65 -18.28
C GLY A 73 5.75 -8.13 -18.06
N ALA A 74 4.53 -7.59 -17.99
CA ALA A 74 4.28 -6.21 -17.65
C ALA A 74 4.51 -5.98 -16.13
N PRO A 75 4.97 -4.80 -15.71
CA PRO A 75 5.20 -4.53 -14.29
C PRO A 75 3.88 -4.61 -13.52
N SER A 76 3.76 -5.62 -12.67
CA SER A 76 2.70 -5.78 -11.68
C SER A 76 2.68 -4.57 -10.75
N SER A 77 1.50 -4.08 -10.37
CA SER A 77 1.42 -3.06 -9.32
C SER A 77 2.08 -3.58 -8.04
N LEU A 78 2.90 -2.75 -7.41
CA LEU A 78 3.62 -3.06 -6.18
C LEU A 78 3.11 -2.19 -5.04
N LEU A 79 2.93 -2.79 -3.88
CA LEU A 79 2.60 -2.12 -2.63
C LEU A 79 3.74 -2.33 -1.65
N PHE A 80 4.25 -1.23 -1.12
CA PHE A 80 5.31 -1.24 -0.13
C PHE A 80 4.75 -0.69 1.18
N PHE A 81 4.98 -1.41 2.27
CA PHE A 81 4.58 -1.01 3.62
C PHE A 81 5.80 -1.01 4.52
N ASN A 82 5.94 0.03 5.32
CA ASN A 82 6.93 0.05 6.39
C ASN A 82 6.19 -0.03 7.73
N ILE A 83 6.48 -1.08 8.47
CA ILE A 83 5.94 -1.29 9.82
C ILE A 83 7.06 -1.01 10.82
N TYR A 84 6.80 -0.08 11.73
CA TYR A 84 7.71 0.29 12.79
C TYR A 84 7.29 -0.35 14.09
N LYS A 85 8.22 -1.01 14.76
CA LYS A 85 8.00 -1.66 16.04
C LYS A 85 8.44 -0.75 17.17
N TYR A 86 7.54 -0.48 18.12
CA TYR A 86 7.88 0.18 19.37
C TYR A 86 7.63 -0.69 20.60
N GLY A 87 8.61 -0.73 21.49
CA GLY A 87 8.56 -1.44 22.78
C GLY A 87 8.57 -2.97 22.69
N LYS A 88 8.52 -3.63 23.86
CA LYS A 88 8.50 -5.10 23.98
C LYS A 88 7.11 -5.72 23.77
N ARG A 89 6.04 -4.94 23.95
CA ARG A 89 4.63 -5.38 23.77
C ARG A 89 4.11 -5.30 22.32
N GLY A 90 4.96 -4.92 21.36
CA GLY A 90 4.65 -5.04 19.93
C GLY A 90 3.59 -4.07 19.44
N ILE A 91 3.68 -2.79 19.81
CA ILE A 91 2.84 -1.79 19.16
C ILE A 91 3.49 -1.48 17.82
N PHE A 92 2.83 -1.95 16.76
CA PHE A 92 3.27 -1.79 15.37
C PHE A 92 2.55 -0.59 14.77
N TYR A 93 3.31 0.34 14.20
CA TYR A 93 2.78 1.50 13.51
C TYR A 93 3.15 1.43 12.04
N ASN A 94 2.16 1.27 11.17
CA ASN A 94 2.30 1.53 9.74
C ASN A 94 1.83 2.96 9.50
N TYR A 95 2.75 3.87 9.15
CA TYR A 95 2.39 5.27 8.86
C TYR A 95 2.68 5.66 7.42
N GLN A 96 3.35 4.79 6.65
CA GLN A 96 3.70 5.07 5.28
C GLN A 96 3.52 3.83 4.40
N LEU A 97 2.83 4.04 3.27
CA LEU A 97 2.74 3.07 2.19
C LEU A 97 3.17 3.71 0.87
N GLN A 98 3.61 2.89 -0.06
CA GLN A 98 3.86 3.30 -1.44
C GLN A 98 3.14 2.35 -2.39
N TYR A 99 2.42 2.90 -3.35
CA TYR A 99 1.78 2.17 -4.43
C TYR A 99 2.44 2.54 -5.75
N THR A 100 2.95 1.55 -6.46
CA THR A 100 3.60 1.72 -7.76
C THR A 100 2.81 1.00 -8.83
N THR A 101 2.41 1.72 -9.88
CA THR A 101 1.67 1.19 -11.04
C THR A 101 2.29 1.67 -12.34
N THR A 102 2.09 0.93 -13.44
CA THR A 102 2.43 1.39 -14.80
C THR A 102 1.24 2.03 -15.52
N SER A 103 0.05 1.98 -14.91
CA SER A 103 -1.15 2.58 -15.47
C SER A 103 -1.19 4.09 -15.21
N LEU A 104 -1.02 4.89 -16.27
CA LEU A 104 -1.20 6.35 -16.19
C LEU A 104 -2.64 6.72 -15.80
N GLU A 105 -3.61 5.92 -16.20
CA GLU A 105 -5.02 6.14 -15.88
C GLU A 105 -5.27 6.02 -14.38
N GLU A 106 -4.78 4.94 -13.74
CA GLU A 106 -4.87 4.76 -12.29
C GLU A 106 -4.21 5.92 -11.56
N PHE A 107 -2.99 6.30 -11.98
CA PHE A 107 -2.28 7.43 -11.40
C PHE A 107 -3.05 8.75 -11.51
N LYS A 108 -3.74 9.00 -12.62
CA LYS A 108 -4.58 10.19 -12.80
C LYS A 108 -5.83 10.14 -11.91
N GLN A 109 -6.47 8.98 -11.78
CA GLN A 109 -7.65 8.81 -10.91
C GLN A 109 -7.35 9.20 -9.46
N PHE A 110 -6.17 8.81 -8.94
CA PHE A 110 -5.71 9.24 -7.62
C PHE A 110 -5.61 10.77 -7.49
N LYS A 111 -5.02 11.44 -8.49
CA LYS A 111 -4.91 12.92 -8.46
C LYS A 111 -6.28 13.59 -8.49
N THR A 112 -7.18 13.12 -9.35
CA THR A 112 -8.56 13.63 -9.43
C THR A 112 -9.27 13.48 -8.09
N TYR A 113 -9.18 12.30 -7.47
CA TYR A 113 -9.78 12.05 -6.17
C TYR A 113 -9.33 13.07 -5.11
N LEU A 114 -8.03 13.37 -5.04
CA LEU A 114 -7.51 14.31 -4.04
C LEU A 114 -7.97 15.75 -4.29
N ILE A 115 -8.09 16.15 -5.55
CA ILE A 115 -8.64 17.45 -5.94
C ILE A 115 -10.11 17.53 -5.53
N ASP A 116 -10.91 16.50 -5.83
CA ASP A 116 -12.33 16.43 -5.49
C ASP A 116 -12.56 16.47 -3.97
N LYS A 117 -11.68 15.81 -3.22
CA LYS A 117 -11.66 15.84 -1.75
C LYS A 117 -11.01 17.10 -1.16
N LYS A 118 -10.65 18.08 -2.00
CA LYS A 118 -10.10 19.38 -1.60
C LYS A 118 -8.80 19.29 -0.80
N TYR A 119 -7.96 18.31 -1.11
CA TYR A 119 -6.60 18.29 -0.58
C TYR A 119 -5.84 19.53 -1.09
N LYS A 120 -5.07 20.17 -0.21
CA LYS A 120 -4.23 21.31 -0.55
C LYS A 120 -2.99 20.82 -1.26
N LYS A 121 -2.75 21.32 -2.47
CA LYS A 121 -1.52 21.06 -3.20
C LYS A 121 -0.37 21.85 -2.57
N SER A 122 0.78 21.23 -2.38
CA SER A 122 2.01 21.91 -1.97
C SER A 122 2.61 22.70 -3.14
N ASP A 123 3.20 23.85 -2.83
CA ASP A 123 3.94 24.69 -3.78
C ASP A 123 5.39 24.23 -3.99
N ASP A 124 5.84 23.18 -3.29
CA ASP A 124 7.17 22.63 -3.47
C ASP A 124 7.33 22.04 -4.88
N LYS A 125 8.44 22.38 -5.53
CA LYS A 125 8.71 22.10 -6.95
C LYS A 125 9.26 20.70 -7.20
N LYS A 126 9.75 20.00 -6.16
CA LYS A 126 10.45 18.73 -6.35
C LYS A 126 9.49 17.56 -6.65
N TYR A 127 8.36 17.51 -5.96
CA TYR A 127 7.33 16.48 -6.15
C TYR A 127 5.93 17.10 -6.06
N ILE A 128 4.98 16.58 -6.84
CA ILE A 128 3.59 17.01 -6.71
C ILE A 128 3.03 16.36 -5.45
N THR A 129 2.76 17.16 -4.43
CA THR A 129 2.26 16.70 -3.13
C THR A 129 0.91 17.32 -2.81
N TYR A 130 0.02 16.55 -2.21
CA TYR A 130 -1.31 16.99 -1.74
C TYR A 130 -1.51 16.58 -0.28
N SER A 131 -2.11 17.43 0.55
CA SER A 131 -2.38 17.11 1.96
C SER A 131 -3.72 17.67 2.46
N ASN A 132 -4.30 17.04 3.49
CA ASN A 132 -5.56 17.47 4.12
C ASN A 132 -5.48 17.61 5.65
N GLY A 133 -4.29 17.49 6.24
CA GLY A 133 -4.08 17.48 7.70
C GLY A 133 -3.86 16.07 8.24
N ASP A 134 -4.64 15.09 7.80
CA ASP A 134 -4.50 13.70 8.22
C ASP A 134 -3.47 12.94 7.37
N TYR A 135 -3.47 13.21 6.06
CA TYR A 135 -2.62 12.54 5.09
C TYR A 135 -1.79 13.53 4.27
N SER A 136 -0.64 13.06 3.83
CA SER A 136 0.09 13.60 2.69
C SER A 136 0.26 12.54 1.61
N VAL A 137 0.08 12.97 0.37
CA VAL A 137 0.15 12.11 -0.81
C VAL A 137 1.12 12.73 -1.80
N GLU A 138 2.24 12.04 -2.03
CA GLU A 138 3.28 12.44 -2.96
C GLU A 138 3.20 11.61 -4.24
N PHE A 139 3.32 12.29 -5.37
CA PHE A 139 3.30 11.68 -6.70
C PHE A 139 4.64 11.83 -7.39
N GLU A 140 5.23 10.71 -7.79
CA GLU A 140 6.49 10.64 -8.54
C GLU A 140 6.33 9.86 -9.84
N ILE A 141 6.93 10.37 -10.92
CA ILE A 141 7.03 9.66 -12.20
C ILE A 141 8.45 9.13 -12.34
N ILE A 142 8.58 7.81 -12.36
CA ILE A 142 9.86 7.12 -12.47
C ILE A 142 10.03 6.67 -13.92
N LYS A 143 10.98 7.27 -14.64
CA LYS A 143 11.31 6.86 -16.00
C LYS A 143 12.10 5.55 -15.95
N ILE A 144 11.54 4.49 -16.52
CA ILE A 144 12.19 3.17 -16.62
C ILE A 144 12.94 3.07 -17.94
N THR A 145 12.29 3.48 -19.03
CA THR A 145 12.89 3.58 -20.38
C THR A 145 12.46 4.89 -21.03
N SER A 146 12.82 5.10 -22.30
CA SER A 146 12.34 6.23 -23.11
C SER A 146 10.81 6.21 -23.34
N THR A 147 10.18 5.04 -23.24
CA THR A 147 8.76 4.84 -23.56
C THR A 147 7.94 4.29 -22.38
N LEU A 148 8.60 3.78 -21.35
CA LEU A 148 7.96 3.20 -20.17
C LEU A 148 8.23 4.05 -18.93
N ASN A 149 7.14 4.52 -18.32
CA ASN A 149 7.15 5.13 -17.01
C ASN A 149 6.51 4.18 -16.00
N SER A 150 6.99 4.27 -14.77
CA SER A 150 6.29 3.80 -13.59
C SER A 150 5.81 5.00 -12.79
N TYR A 151 4.69 4.86 -12.11
CA TYR A 151 4.04 5.92 -11.37
C TYR A 151 3.95 5.50 -9.92
N LYS A 152 4.63 6.25 -9.05
CA LYS A 152 4.66 5.99 -7.62
C LYS A 152 3.77 7.00 -6.88
N ILE A 153 2.97 6.47 -5.98
CA ILE A 153 2.09 7.22 -5.07
C ILE A 153 2.53 6.85 -3.66
N SER A 154 3.10 7.81 -2.94
CA SER A 154 3.46 7.63 -1.52
C SER A 154 2.38 8.26 -0.67
N ILE A 155 1.82 7.52 0.28
CA ILE A 155 0.83 8.04 1.24
C ILE A 155 1.45 7.97 2.63
N THR A 156 1.43 9.09 3.34
CA THR A 156 1.87 9.22 4.72
C THR A 156 0.69 9.63 5.58
N ASN A 157 0.45 8.88 6.66
CA ASN A 157 -0.51 9.22 7.70
C ASN A 157 0.21 10.06 8.78
N TYR A 158 -0.13 11.35 8.87
CA TYR A 158 0.52 12.29 9.78
C TYR A 158 0.20 12.03 11.24
N THR A 159 -1.01 11.56 11.54
CA THR A 159 -1.43 11.25 12.91
C THR A 159 -0.56 10.13 13.49
N ILE A 160 -0.42 9.02 12.75
CA ILE A 160 0.42 7.90 13.17
C ILE A 160 1.91 8.30 13.16
N GLY A 161 2.34 9.06 12.15
CA GLY A 161 3.71 9.54 12.04
C GLY A 161 4.15 10.41 13.22
N THR A 162 3.29 11.34 13.65
CA THR A 162 3.55 12.21 14.81
C THR A 162 3.65 11.41 16.11
N ILE A 163 2.73 10.47 16.33
CA ILE A 163 2.78 9.56 17.49
C ILE A 163 4.09 8.79 17.53
N LEU A 164 4.56 8.28 16.38
CA LEU A 164 5.84 7.57 16.30
C LEU A 164 7.02 8.50 16.62
N LEU A 165 7.01 9.75 16.14
CA LEU A 165 8.06 10.73 16.40
C LEU A 165 8.13 11.11 17.89
N GLU A 166 6.99 11.36 18.54
CA GLU A 166 6.91 11.63 19.97
C GLU A 166 7.51 10.48 20.78
N ILE A 167 7.09 9.26 20.45
CA ILE A 167 7.60 8.02 21.03
C ILE A 167 9.12 7.87 20.88
N LEU A 168 9.66 8.18 19.68
CA LEU A 168 11.09 8.09 19.42
C LEU A 168 11.87 9.20 20.14
N ALA A 169 11.32 10.41 20.21
CA ALA A 169 11.91 11.54 20.93
C ALA A 169 12.00 11.24 22.43
N ASP A 170 10.93 10.75 23.05
CA ASP A 170 10.91 10.36 24.47
C ASP A 170 12.01 9.34 24.81
N LYS A 171 12.30 8.41 23.89
CA LYS A 171 13.38 7.44 24.09
C LYS A 171 14.78 8.08 24.04
N ILE A 172 14.98 9.08 23.17
CA ILE A 172 16.26 9.77 23.02
C ILE A 172 16.56 10.64 24.25
N PHE A 173 15.54 11.30 24.81
CA PHE A 173 15.71 12.25 25.90
C PHE A 173 15.61 11.63 27.31
N ASN A 174 15.06 10.41 27.45
CA ASN A 174 14.99 9.68 28.73
C ASN A 174 16.05 8.55 28.85
N GLN A 175 17.09 8.57 28.01
CA GLN A 175 18.31 7.75 28.14
C GLN A 175 19.45 8.57 28.71
#